data_AF-A0A536BQN0-F1
#
_entry.id   AF-A0A536BQN0-F1
#
_cell.length_a   1.000
_cell.length_b   1.000
_cell.length_c   1.000
_cell.angle_alpha   90.00
_cell.angle_beta   90.00
_cell.angle_gamma   90.00
#
_symmetry.space_group_name_H-M   'P 1'
#
loop_
_entity.id
_entity.type
_entity.pdbx_description
1 polymer ?
#
loop_
_entity_poly.entity_id
_entity_poly.type
_entity_poly.pdbx_seq_one_letter_code
_entity_poly.pdbx_strand_id
1 'polypeptide(L)'
;MSRSSWPRRSGAPTPASSSTASSAGSQPTPRSVIPRRRAREMAEVDQMDYETAVAELERTVQLLGKEQDDLAESVRTFERGLALARRCARLLDDAERRVKELAGAGERSPGP
;
A
#
# COMPACT_ATOMS: atom_id res chain seq x y z
N MET A 1 9.28 -40.19 -24.85
CA MET A 1 10.17 -40.44 -23.70
C MET A 1 9.58 -39.82 -22.44
N SER A 2 9.31 -40.68 -21.46
CA SER A 2 8.87 -40.50 -20.06
C SER A 2 7.88 -39.40 -19.68
N ARG A 3 6.59 -39.75 -19.78
CA ARG A 3 5.55 -39.25 -18.87
C ARG A 3 5.66 -40.07 -17.58
N SER A 4 6.14 -39.47 -16.50
CA SER A 4 6.29 -40.16 -15.21
C SER A 4 4.91 -40.44 -14.62
N SER A 5 4.59 -41.73 -14.52
CA SER A 5 3.37 -42.28 -13.96
C SER A 5 3.39 -42.18 -12.44
N TRP A 6 2.45 -41.43 -11.87
CA TRP A 6 2.18 -41.44 -10.44
C TRP A 6 1.13 -42.52 -10.12
N PRO A 7 1.32 -43.33 -9.06
CA PRO A 7 0.41 -44.42 -8.76
C PRO A 7 -0.89 -43.92 -8.11
N ARG A 8 -1.99 -44.45 -8.64
CA ARG A 8 -3.38 -44.28 -8.21
C ARG A 8 -3.56 -44.87 -6.80
N ARG A 9 -3.76 -44.04 -5.78
CA ARG A 9 -4.16 -44.48 -4.44
C ARG A 9 -5.68 -44.65 -4.41
N SER A 10 -6.13 -45.90 -4.51
CA SER A 10 -7.50 -46.32 -4.23
C SER A 10 -7.73 -46.39 -2.72
N GLY A 11 -8.85 -45.85 -2.22
CA GLY A 11 -9.29 -46.12 -0.84
C GLY A 11 -10.28 -45.08 -0.31
N ALA A 12 -11.57 -45.42 -0.38
CA ALA A 12 -12.66 -44.88 0.43
C ALA A 12 -13.55 -46.06 0.85
N PRO A 13 -14.48 -45.93 1.81
CA PRO A 13 -14.48 -45.19 3.07
C PRO A 13 -14.78 -46.13 4.27
N THR A 14 -14.67 -45.65 5.52
CA THR A 14 -15.31 -46.29 6.68
C THR A 14 -16.05 -45.25 7.53
N PRO A 15 -17.31 -45.48 7.93
CA PRO A 15 -18.04 -44.60 8.83
C PRO A 15 -17.86 -45.08 10.28
N ALA A 16 -17.49 -44.18 11.18
CA ALA A 16 -17.70 -44.41 12.61
C ALA A 16 -17.74 -43.08 13.38
N SER A 17 -18.90 -42.87 14.00
CA SER A 17 -19.10 -42.27 15.31
C SER A 17 -18.92 -40.76 15.48
N SER A 18 -20.08 -40.11 15.44
CA SER A 18 -20.56 -39.11 16.40
C SER A 18 -19.63 -38.81 17.58
N SER A 19 -19.15 -37.56 17.62
CA SER A 19 -18.76 -36.88 18.85
C SER A 19 -19.58 -35.59 18.97
N THR A 20 -20.47 -35.63 19.94
CA THR A 20 -21.25 -34.53 20.48
C THR A 20 -20.37 -33.50 21.19
N ALA A 21 -20.92 -32.29 21.29
CA ALA A 21 -20.58 -31.23 22.24
C ALA A 21 -19.30 -30.42 21.97
N SER A 22 -19.48 -29.20 21.49
CA SER A 22 -19.53 -28.05 22.42
C SER A 22 -19.68 -26.77 21.62
N SER A 23 -20.85 -26.13 21.76
CA SER A 23 -21.03 -24.72 21.45
C SER A 23 -20.26 -23.89 22.49
N ALA A 24 -18.94 -23.86 22.38
CA ALA A 24 -18.17 -22.80 22.98
C ALA A 24 -18.21 -21.64 21.98
N GLY A 25 -18.90 -20.56 22.36
CA GLY A 25 -18.98 -19.34 21.57
C GLY A 25 -17.59 -18.97 21.07
N SER A 26 -17.41 -18.98 19.75
CA SER A 26 -16.23 -18.43 19.11
C SER A 26 -16.22 -16.95 19.44
N GLN A 27 -15.47 -16.58 20.48
CA GLN A 27 -15.12 -15.19 20.70
C GLN A 27 -14.52 -14.69 19.37
N PRO A 28 -15.02 -13.58 18.81
CA PRO A 28 -14.39 -13.00 17.63
C PRO A 28 -12.98 -12.58 18.06
N THR A 29 -11.98 -13.36 17.65
CA THR A 29 -10.59 -12.92 17.73
C THR A 29 -10.50 -11.54 17.09
N PRO A 30 -9.83 -10.55 17.69
CA PRO A 30 -9.65 -9.25 17.04
C PRO A 30 -8.83 -9.50 15.77
N ARG A 31 -9.51 -9.61 14.62
CA ARG A 31 -8.88 -9.75 13.30
C ARG A 31 -7.93 -8.57 13.15
N SER A 32 -6.63 -8.89 13.06
CA SER A 32 -5.51 -8.01 12.71
C SER A 32 -5.94 -6.66 12.14
N VAL A 33 -5.93 -5.62 12.99
CA VAL A 33 -6.31 -4.23 12.65
C VAL A 33 -5.16 -3.49 11.96
N ILE A 34 -3.96 -4.07 11.97
CA ILE A 34 -2.70 -3.48 11.52
C ILE A 34 -2.67 -3.19 10.00
N PRO A 35 -3.07 -4.08 9.08
CA PRO A 35 -2.98 -3.81 7.64
C PRO A 35 -3.95 -2.69 7.18
N ARG A 36 -5.09 -2.53 7.86
CA ARG A 36 -6.06 -1.49 7.55
C ARG A 36 -5.54 -0.08 7.86
N ARG A 37 -4.76 0.07 8.94
CA ARG A 37 -4.17 1.37 9.29
C ARG A 37 -3.16 1.84 8.25
N ARG A 38 -2.28 0.96 7.77
CA ARG A 38 -1.31 1.32 6.72
C ARG A 38 -1.99 1.75 5.42
N ALA A 39 -3.02 1.03 4.99
CA ALA A 39 -3.75 1.38 3.77
C ALA A 39 -4.42 2.77 3.89
N ARG A 40 -5.01 3.09 5.05
CA ARG A 40 -5.60 4.42 5.29
C ARG A 40 -4.53 5.53 5.30
N GLU A 41 -3.39 5.28 5.92
CA GLU A 41 -2.27 6.21 5.94
C GLU A 41 -1.75 6.53 4.52
N MET A 42 -1.65 5.54 3.65
CA MET A 42 -1.27 5.75 2.24
C MET A 42 -2.35 6.51 1.46
N ALA A 43 -3.62 6.22 1.72
CA ALA A 43 -4.73 6.97 1.13
C ALA A 43 -4.79 8.43 1.61
N GLU A 44 -4.33 8.72 2.84
CA GLU A 44 -4.18 10.09 3.34
C GLU A 44 -3.06 10.82 2.58
N VAL A 45 -1.91 10.17 2.35
CA VAL A 45 -0.82 10.72 1.51
C VAL A 45 -1.30 11.06 0.10
N ASP A 46 -2.10 10.18 -0.52
CA ASP A 46 -2.65 10.39 -1.86
C ASP A 46 -3.63 11.58 -1.96
N GLN A 47 -4.06 12.15 -0.84
CA GLN A 47 -4.96 13.32 -0.80
C GLN A 47 -4.24 14.63 -0.47
N MET A 48 -2.97 14.60 -0.09
CA MET A 48 -2.21 15.81 0.29
C MET A 48 -1.94 16.71 -0.92
N ASP A 49 -1.95 18.02 -0.69
CA ASP A 49 -1.38 19.00 -1.62
C ASP A 49 0.17 19.00 -1.55
N TYR A 50 0.81 19.78 -2.42
CA TYR A 50 2.26 19.76 -2.56
C TYR A 50 2.95 20.24 -1.27
N GLU A 51 2.52 21.37 -0.72
CA GLU A 51 3.10 21.97 0.49
C GLU A 51 2.99 21.05 1.70
N THR A 52 1.85 20.39 1.87
CA THR A 52 1.65 19.42 2.95
C THR A 52 2.50 18.17 2.73
N ALA A 53 2.52 17.63 1.51
CA ALA A 53 3.27 16.41 1.20
C ALA A 53 4.78 16.61 1.36
N VAL A 54 5.33 17.76 0.94
CA VAL A 54 6.76 18.05 1.09
C VAL A 54 7.14 18.28 2.54
N ALA A 55 6.32 19.00 3.33
CA ALA A 55 6.57 19.19 4.75
C ALA A 55 6.54 17.86 5.53
N GLU A 56 5.60 16.97 5.21
CA GLU A 56 5.54 15.62 5.77
C GLU A 56 6.73 14.75 5.34
N LEU A 57 7.20 14.91 4.10
CA LEU A 57 8.38 14.20 3.60
C LEU A 57 9.63 14.61 4.37
N GLU A 58 9.84 15.92 4.56
CA GLU A 58 10.97 16.45 5.33
C GLU A 58 10.98 15.92 6.77
N ARG A 59 9.82 15.93 7.44
CA ARG A 59 9.67 15.33 8.78
C ARG A 59 10.02 13.85 8.79
N THR A 60 9.56 13.11 7.78
CA THR A 60 9.82 11.68 7.63
C THR A 60 11.31 11.39 7.44
N VAL A 61 12.00 12.17 6.60
CA VAL A 61 13.45 12.06 6.39
C VAL A 61 14.22 12.40 7.66
N GLN A 62 13.81 13.44 8.40
CA GLN A 62 14.42 13.78 9.69
C GLN A 62 14.28 12.65 10.71
N LEU A 63 13.16 11.91 10.70
CA LEU A 63 12.95 10.77 11.58
C LEU A 63 13.85 9.59 11.20
N LEU A 64 14.00 9.30 9.89
CA LEU A 64 14.89 8.25 9.40
C LEU A 64 16.38 8.54 9.69
N GLY A 65 16.76 9.81 9.80
CA GLY A 65 18.13 10.22 10.12
C GLY A 65 18.52 10.08 11.59
N LYS A 66 17.56 9.74 12.47
CA LYS A 66 17.82 9.49 13.89
C LYS A 66 18.09 8.00 14.11
N GLU A 67 18.74 7.67 15.23
CA GLU A 67 18.82 6.28 15.68
C GLU A 67 17.40 5.77 15.96
N GLN A 68 17.06 4.62 15.39
CA GLN A 68 15.76 3.98 15.53
C GLN A 68 15.94 2.65 16.24
N ASP A 69 15.24 2.46 17.36
CA ASP A 69 15.34 1.24 18.16
C ASP A 69 14.57 0.06 17.54
N ASP A 70 13.53 0.33 16.74
CA ASP A 70 12.68 -0.67 16.08
C ASP A 70 12.85 -0.67 14.55
N LEU A 71 13.30 -1.81 14.01
CA LEU A 71 13.43 -2.05 12.58
C LEU A 71 12.08 -1.97 11.85
N ALA A 72 11.00 -2.50 12.43
CA ALA A 72 9.68 -2.50 11.81
C ALA A 72 9.13 -1.06 11.68
N GLU A 73 9.41 -0.20 12.66
CA GLU A 73 9.07 1.22 12.61
C GLU A 73 9.91 1.97 11.57
N SER A 74 11.20 1.64 11.48
CA SER A 74 12.11 2.21 10.48
C SER A 74 11.64 1.90 9.06
N VAL A 75 11.27 0.64 8.80
CA VAL A 75 10.72 0.22 7.50
C VAL A 75 9.40 0.94 7.20
N ARG A 76 8.49 1.06 8.17
CA ARG A 76 7.23 1.78 7.99
C ARG A 76 7.46 3.27 7.66
N THR A 77 8.39 3.91 8.35
CA THR A 77 8.74 5.32 8.13
C THR A 77 9.31 5.51 6.73
N PHE A 78 10.16 4.59 6.28
CA PHE A 78 10.70 4.58 4.92
C PHE A 78 9.60 4.39 3.85
N GLU A 79 8.68 3.45 4.05
CA GLU A 79 7.53 3.22 3.14
C GLU A 79 6.68 4.50 3.00
N ARG A 80 6.39 5.19 4.11
CA ARG A 80 5.68 6.47 4.10
C ARG A 80 6.46 7.54 3.35
N GLY A 81 7.76 7.66 3.58
CA GLY A 81 8.63 8.61 2.89
C GLY A 81 8.64 8.39 1.37
N LEU A 82 8.69 7.14 0.93
CA LEU A 82 8.61 6.80 -0.49
C LEU A 82 7.25 7.20 -1.10
N ALA A 83 6.15 6.98 -0.39
CA ALA A 83 4.83 7.39 -0.84
C ALA A 83 4.71 8.91 -0.98
N LEU A 84 5.21 9.67 0.00
CA LEU A 84 5.23 11.13 -0.02
C LEU A 84 6.07 11.67 -1.19
N ALA A 85 7.28 11.13 -1.40
CA ALA A 85 8.13 11.52 -2.53
C ALA A 85 7.43 11.27 -3.89
N ARG A 86 6.76 10.12 -4.04
CA ARG A 86 5.97 9.82 -5.24
C ARG A 86 4.79 10.76 -5.42
N ARG A 87 4.14 11.19 -4.33
CA ARG A 87 3.04 12.17 -4.37
C ARG A 87 3.56 13.52 -4.86
N CYS A 88 4.65 14.02 -4.30
CA CYS A 88 5.26 15.29 -4.71
C CYS A 88 5.62 15.27 -6.20
N ALA A 89 6.27 14.20 -6.68
CA ALA A 89 6.62 14.05 -8.09
C ALA A 89 5.39 14.15 -9.01
N ARG A 90 4.31 13.41 -8.71
CA ARG A 90 3.07 13.47 -9.52
C ARG A 90 2.44 14.85 -9.55
N LEU A 91 2.43 15.56 -8.42
CA LEU A 91 1.88 16.92 -8.36
C LEU A 91 2.68 17.89 -9.23
N LEU A 92 4.01 17.77 -9.25
CA LEU A 92 4.88 18.56 -10.11
C LEU A 92 4.69 18.20 -11.60
N ASP A 93 4.60 16.92 -11.93
CA ASP A 93 4.35 16.44 -13.30
C ASP A 93 3.01 16.97 -13.84
N ASP A 94 1.97 16.95 -13.00
CA ASP A 94 0.65 17.47 -13.35
C ASP A 94 0.66 18.99 -13.54
N ALA A 95 1.38 19.73 -12.68
CA ALA A 95 1.57 21.17 -12.81
C ALA A 95 2.34 21.52 -14.10
N GLU A 96 3.43 20.80 -14.40
CA GLU A 96 4.21 20.99 -15.63
C GLU A 96 3.35 20.73 -16.88
N ARG A 97 2.57 19.64 -16.89
CA ARG A 97 1.64 19.33 -17.99
C ARG A 97 0.65 20.48 -18.20
N ARG A 98 0.08 21.00 -17.10
CA ARG A 98 -0.87 22.11 -17.15
C ARG A 98 -0.24 23.39 -17.73
N VAL A 99 0.98 23.71 -17.32
CA VAL A 99 1.71 24.87 -17.85
C VAL A 99 1.96 24.72 -19.35
N LYS A 100 2.38 23.53 -19.82
CA LYS A 100 2.60 23.25 -21.24
C LYS A 100 1.32 23.39 -22.07
N GLU A 101 0.19 22.87 -21.59
CA GLU A 101 -1.12 23.02 -22.24
C GLU A 101 -1.51 24.49 -22.41
N LEU A 102 -1.31 25.30 -21.36
CA LEU A 102 -1.64 26.73 -21.37
C LEU A 102 -0.67 27.53 -22.27
N ALA A 103 0.62 27.22 -22.25
CA ALA A 103 1.61 27.87 -23.11
C ALA A 103 1.34 27.60 -24.59
N GLY A 104 1.08 26.33 -24.96
CA GLY A 104 0.73 25.97 -26.34
C GLY A 104 -0.60 26.56 -26.83
N ALA A 105 -1.53 26.86 -25.93
CA ALA A 105 -2.77 27.57 -26.25
C ALA A 105 -2.56 29.09 -26.41
N GLY A 106 -1.65 29.69 -25.64
CA GLY A 106 -1.33 31.13 -25.69
C GLY A 106 -0.56 31.57 -26.94
N GLU A 107 0.21 30.66 -27.55
CA GLU A 107 0.94 30.92 -28.80
C GLU A 107 0.04 30.89 -30.05
N ARG A 108 -1.24 30.54 -29.89
CA ARG A 108 -2.25 30.49 -30.97
C ARG A 108 -3.03 31.79 -31.11
N SER A 109 -2.36 32.94 -31.01
CA SER A 109 -2.89 34.21 -31.49
C SER A 109 -2.44 34.43 -32.93
N PRO A 110 -3.25 34.09 -33.96
CA PRO A 110 -3.00 34.62 -35.29
C PRO A 110 -3.27 36.12 -35.23
N GLY A 111 -2.23 36.91 -35.54
CA GLY A 111 -2.36 38.37 -35.65
C GLY A 111 -3.29 38.78 -36.79
N PRO A 112 -3.54 40.09 -36.97
CA PRO A 112 -3.74 40.62 -38.31
C PRO A 112 -2.43 40.58 -39.13
#